data_AF-A0A7Y1MFP8-F1
#
_entry.id   AF-A0A7Y1MFP8-F1
#
_cell.length_a   1.000
_cell.length_b   1.000
_cell.length_c   1.000
_cell.angle_alpha   90.00
_cell.angle_beta   90.00
_cell.angle_gamma   90.00
#
_symmetry.space_group_name_H-M   'P 1'
#
loop_
_entity.id
_entity.type
_entity.pdbx_description
1 polymer ?
#
loop_
_entity_poly.entity_id
_entity_poly.type
_entity_poly.pdbx_seq_one_letter_code
_entity_poly.pdbx_strand_id
1 'polypeptide(L)'
;MLIALVVLNALYLICSLLFNAELLNMAGADIPLRKLEVLETYSQILAATSMCLLVWRICYRRYQGKGRVLWVWLGASALVVTPLTWWFQGAAPDWIAEQFPGSLRVSSLYAYVTKKGLLYDSLTIPQIPYKAYKDQGEGKAFIANLGVLMSVQGSYVERIDRNFQGFSAAVFRGYTVRNGDALYERLQETVVPSVSDISRAYAQLEGFRAGGISGSEWRPIKWPNAGEDLGYQPTIDEYARSINPGVRTRDALANTTEVRHMAKTKLGPLYVKGMNLLATREQYQAYLPGIADNMAYDVAHTDIHGAEGLNVLKNMWFIPFSLLSGLFFGGISLVVLIISGVEALRSLPGRIRFVRPVAVISIVMLPLVVGNAIVDSPGYRDAFRSLGKQPVVLATVFHWAMSSEAMLYNITRPLLKAE
;
A
#
# COMPACT_ATOMS: atom_id res chain seq x y z
N MET A 1 38.34 12.55 8.14
CA MET A 1 36.98 12.68 8.73
C MET A 1 36.02 13.47 7.86
N LEU A 2 36.33 14.72 7.45
CA LEU A 2 35.48 15.47 6.52
C LEU A 2 35.16 14.69 5.23
N ILE A 3 36.19 14.12 4.59
CA ILE A 3 36.04 13.28 3.39
C ILE A 3 35.14 12.07 3.67
N ALA A 4 35.31 11.40 4.81
CA ALA A 4 34.47 10.28 5.20
C ALA A 4 32.99 10.67 5.37
N LEU A 5 32.70 11.83 5.98
CA LEU A 5 31.33 12.35 6.07
C LEU A 5 30.74 12.67 4.70
N VAL A 6 31.54 13.21 3.77
CA VAL A 6 31.10 13.46 2.39
C VAL A 6 30.78 12.15 1.66
N VAL A 7 31.66 11.15 1.76
CA VAL A 7 31.46 9.83 1.14
C VAL A 7 30.23 9.14 1.72
N LEU A 8 30.07 9.11 3.05
CA LEU A 8 28.90 8.51 3.70
C LEU A 8 27.61 9.22 3.31
N ASN A 9 27.63 10.55 3.19
CA ASN A 9 26.46 11.32 2.78
C ASN A 9 26.11 11.10 1.30
N ALA A 10 27.11 10.93 0.43
CA ALA A 10 26.88 10.56 -0.96
C ALA A 10 26.29 9.15 -1.10
N LEU A 11 26.83 8.17 -0.35
CA LEU A 11 26.27 6.81 -0.30
C LEU A 11 24.84 6.81 0.23
N TYR A 12 24.57 7.55 1.30
CA TYR A 12 23.22 7.74 1.83
C TYR A 12 22.26 8.29 0.76
N LEU A 13 22.66 9.33 0.03
CA LEU A 13 21.83 9.93 -1.02
C LEU A 13 21.50 8.93 -2.13
N ILE A 14 22.48 8.13 -2.57
CA ILE A 14 22.25 7.09 -3.58
C ILE A 14 21.23 6.07 -3.07
N CYS A 15 21.45 5.53 -1.86
CA CYS A 15 20.53 4.56 -1.26
C CYS A 15 19.12 5.15 -1.07
N SER A 16 19.01 6.41 -0.64
CA SER A 16 17.73 7.09 -0.44
C SER A 16 17.00 7.34 -1.75
N LEU A 17 17.72 7.70 -2.83
CA LEU A 17 17.14 7.87 -4.16
C LEU A 17 16.62 6.55 -4.73
N LEU A 18 17.39 5.47 -4.61
CA LEU A 18 16.98 4.14 -5.04
C LEU A 18 15.76 3.65 -4.24
N PHE A 19 15.78 3.81 -2.91
CA PHE A 19 14.65 3.44 -2.05
C PHE A 19 13.38 4.20 -2.42
N ASN A 20 13.44 5.53 -2.61
CA ASN A 20 12.27 6.33 -2.99
C ASN A 20 11.73 5.91 -4.36
N ALA A 21 12.61 5.62 -5.32
CA ALA A 21 12.21 5.20 -6.66
C ALA A 21 11.55 3.81 -6.65
N GLU A 22 12.08 2.89 -5.84
CA GLU A 22 11.48 1.57 -5.67
C GLU A 22 10.19 1.60 -4.86
N LEU A 23 10.11 2.45 -3.82
CA LEU A 23 8.86 2.70 -3.09
C LEU A 23 7.79 3.25 -4.03
N LEU A 24 8.16 4.11 -4.99
CA LEU A 24 7.25 4.63 -6.02
C LEU A 24 6.82 3.53 -7.02
N ASN A 25 7.72 2.62 -7.41
CA ASN A 25 7.37 1.44 -8.20
C ASN A 25 6.34 0.57 -7.47
N MET A 26 6.59 0.28 -6.20
CA MET A 26 5.71 -0.53 -5.38
C MET A 26 4.38 0.18 -5.10
N ALA A 27 4.37 1.50 -4.96
CA ALA A 27 3.15 2.29 -4.83
C ALA A 27 2.22 2.13 -6.04
N GLY A 28 2.79 1.97 -7.24
CA GLY A 28 2.10 1.63 -8.48
C GLY A 28 1.65 0.16 -8.58
N ALA A 29 1.84 -0.65 -7.54
CA ALA A 29 1.43 -2.04 -7.46
C ALA A 29 0.57 -2.30 -6.21
N ASP A 30 -0.15 -3.44 -6.19
CA ASP A 30 -0.80 -3.94 -4.97
C ASP A 30 0.29 -4.54 -4.05
N ILE A 31 0.65 -3.82 -2.97
CA ILE A 31 1.72 -4.24 -2.04
C ILE A 31 1.15 -5.20 -0.98
N PRO A 32 1.73 -6.41 -0.82
CA PRO A 32 1.41 -7.30 0.30
C PRO A 32 1.83 -6.70 1.65
N LEU A 33 1.03 -6.87 2.70
CA LEU A 33 1.31 -6.36 4.06
C LEU A 33 2.71 -6.70 4.57
N ARG A 34 3.20 -7.93 4.35
CA ARG A 34 4.55 -8.33 4.78
C ARG A 34 5.68 -7.50 4.13
N LYS A 35 5.46 -6.98 2.92
CA LYS A 35 6.44 -6.09 2.25
C LYS A 35 6.41 -4.68 2.84
N LEU A 36 5.28 -4.22 3.39
CA LEU A 36 5.17 -2.91 4.05
C LEU A 36 6.06 -2.82 5.30
N GLU A 37 6.08 -3.84 6.16
CA GLU A 37 6.93 -3.87 7.36
C GLU A 37 8.42 -3.77 7.03
N VAL A 38 8.85 -4.44 5.95
CA VAL A 38 10.23 -4.39 5.46
C VAL A 38 10.56 -2.99 4.92
N LEU A 39 9.66 -2.38 4.15
CA LEU A 39 9.82 -1.02 3.65
C LEU A 39 9.88 0.01 4.79
N GLU A 40 9.07 -0.18 5.83
CA GLU A 40 9.10 0.65 7.04
C GLU A 40 10.46 0.58 7.71
N THR A 41 10.99 -0.62 7.90
CA THR A 41 12.33 -0.83 8.48
C THR A 41 13.40 -0.10 7.66
N TYR A 42 13.37 -0.21 6.33
CA TYR A 42 14.32 0.53 5.47
C TYR A 42 14.15 2.04 5.58
N SER A 43 12.91 2.55 5.60
CA SER A 43 12.61 3.97 5.79
C SER A 43 13.16 4.48 7.13
N GLN A 44 13.05 3.70 8.21
CA GLN A 44 13.57 4.03 9.54
C GLN A 44 15.11 4.06 9.56
N ILE A 45 15.76 3.07 8.94
CA ILE A 45 17.23 3.02 8.80
C ILE A 45 17.74 4.26 8.07
N LEU A 46 17.12 4.62 6.95
CA LEU A 46 17.52 5.77 6.15
C LEU A 46 17.32 7.09 6.92
N ALA A 47 16.18 7.28 7.57
CA ALA A 47 15.91 8.46 8.39
C ALA A 47 16.94 8.61 9.52
N ALA A 48 17.18 7.52 10.27
CA ALA A 48 18.15 7.52 11.37
C ALA A 48 19.58 7.79 10.90
N THR A 49 19.97 7.22 9.76
CA THR A 49 21.29 7.45 9.14
C THR A 49 21.46 8.91 8.73
N SER A 50 20.45 9.50 8.08
CA SER A 50 20.47 10.91 7.66
C SER A 50 20.64 11.85 8.86
N MET A 51 19.84 11.65 9.91
CA MET A 51 19.91 12.46 11.12
C MET A 51 21.23 12.29 11.85
N CYS A 52 21.77 11.06 11.91
CA CYS A 52 23.08 10.81 12.49
C CYS A 52 24.19 11.56 11.72
N LEU A 53 24.19 11.49 10.38
CA LEU A 53 25.15 12.20 9.54
C LEU A 53 25.05 13.73 9.69
N LEU A 54 23.84 14.27 9.80
CA LEU A 54 23.61 15.68 10.06
C LEU A 54 24.19 16.11 11.41
N VAL A 55 23.94 15.35 12.48
CA VAL A 55 24.45 15.69 13.81
C VAL A 55 25.97 15.50 13.88
N TRP A 56 26.52 14.46 13.26
CA TRP A 56 27.97 14.28 13.12
C TRP A 56 28.62 15.46 12.40
N ARG A 57 27.96 16.03 11.39
CA ARG A 57 28.42 17.25 10.72
C ARG A 57 28.49 18.44 11.68
N ILE A 58 27.46 18.63 12.50
CA ILE A 58 27.40 19.71 13.50
C ILE A 58 28.51 19.51 14.54
N CYS A 59 28.69 18.29 15.05
CA CYS A 59 29.74 17.94 16.00
C CYS A 59 31.14 18.17 15.42
N TYR A 60 31.39 17.73 14.18
CA TYR A 60 32.66 17.95 13.48
C TYR A 60 32.98 19.44 13.38
N ARG A 61 32.01 20.27 13.00
CA ARG A 61 32.20 21.72 12.88
C ARG A 61 32.46 22.40 14.23
N ARG A 62 31.85 21.92 15.31
CA ARG A 62 31.97 22.52 16.66
C ARG A 62 33.26 22.12 17.39
N TYR A 63 33.71 20.88 17.19
CA TYR A 63 34.82 20.27 17.95
C TYR A 63 36.04 19.94 17.08
N GLN A 64 36.14 20.54 15.88
CA GLN A 64 37.30 20.39 15.02
C GLN A 64 38.59 20.74 15.79
N GLY A 65 39.58 19.83 15.75
CA GLY A 65 40.85 19.98 16.49
C GLY A 65 40.84 19.47 17.93
N LYS A 66 39.69 19.04 18.49
CA LYS A 66 39.58 18.49 19.85
C LYS A 66 39.34 16.98 19.82
N GLY A 67 40.36 16.21 19.40
CA GLY A 67 40.27 14.78 19.05
C GLY A 67 39.39 13.91 19.97
N ARG A 68 39.73 13.80 21.27
CA ARG A 68 38.97 12.95 22.22
C ARG A 68 37.53 13.43 22.43
N VAL A 69 37.34 14.74 22.53
CA VAL A 69 36.00 15.36 22.71
C VAL A 69 35.12 15.10 21.50
N LEU A 70 35.68 15.24 20.29
CA LEU A 70 34.96 14.97 19.05
C LEU A 70 34.43 13.53 19.00
N TRP A 71 35.26 12.53 19.28
CA TRP A 71 34.85 11.12 19.27
C TRP A 71 33.77 10.80 20.31
N VAL A 72 33.87 11.37 21.52
CA VAL A 72 32.84 11.22 22.56
C VAL A 72 31.51 11.79 22.09
N TRP A 73 31.49 12.98 21.51
CA TRP A 73 30.26 13.60 21.01
C TRP A 73 29.65 12.86 19.81
N LEU A 74 30.48 12.31 18.92
CA LEU A 74 29.98 11.46 17.82
C LEU A 74 29.30 10.20 18.36
N GLY A 75 29.95 9.48 19.27
CA GLY A 75 29.39 8.28 19.88
C GLY A 75 28.11 8.58 20.66
N ALA A 76 28.12 9.63 21.50
CA ALA A 76 26.95 10.07 22.24
C ALA A 76 25.80 10.47 21.31
N SER A 77 26.08 11.21 20.24
CA SER A 77 25.06 11.59 19.26
C SER A 77 24.48 10.38 18.52
N ALA A 78 25.29 9.38 18.17
CA ALA A 78 24.80 8.17 17.54
C ALA A 78 23.89 7.37 18.48
N LEU A 79 24.25 7.27 19.76
CA LEU A 79 23.46 6.57 20.78
C LEU A 79 22.13 7.24 21.10
N VAL A 80 22.01 8.55 20.89
CA VAL A 80 20.78 9.31 21.20
C VAL A 80 19.94 9.55 19.95
N VAL A 81 20.53 10.05 18.87
CA VAL A 81 19.82 10.48 17.66
C VAL A 81 19.25 9.29 16.89
N THR A 82 20.01 8.18 16.80
CA THR A 82 19.58 6.99 16.06
C THR A 82 18.28 6.39 16.64
N PRO A 83 18.20 6.03 17.95
CA PRO A 83 16.97 5.47 18.49
C PRO A 83 15.81 6.47 18.52
N LEU A 84 16.07 7.77 18.78
CA LEU A 84 15.02 8.79 18.74
C LEU A 84 14.41 8.94 17.34
N THR A 85 15.27 8.98 16.31
CA THR A 85 14.80 9.11 14.92
C THR A 85 14.09 7.85 14.46
N TRP A 86 14.61 6.68 14.82
CA TRP A 86 13.96 5.39 14.56
C TRP A 86 12.55 5.35 15.14
N TRP A 87 12.42 5.66 16.43
CA TRP A 87 11.15 5.66 17.13
C TRP A 87 10.17 6.66 16.52
N PHE A 88 10.61 7.88 16.23
CA PHE A 88 9.76 8.90 15.61
C PHE A 88 9.28 8.47 14.20
N GLN A 89 10.17 7.95 13.36
CA GLN A 89 9.81 7.54 11.99
C GLN A 89 8.83 6.37 11.97
N GLY A 90 8.90 5.46 12.94
CA GLY A 90 7.92 4.37 13.10
C GLY A 90 6.61 4.79 13.77
N ALA A 91 6.67 5.66 14.79
CA ALA A 91 5.48 6.09 15.52
C ALA A 91 4.67 7.17 14.79
N ALA A 92 5.29 7.94 13.89
CA ALA A 92 4.62 9.05 13.22
C ALA A 92 3.41 8.62 12.35
N PRO A 93 3.48 7.57 11.51
CA PRO A 93 2.31 7.06 10.80
C PRO A 93 1.15 6.66 11.73
N ASP A 94 1.47 6.05 12.87
CA ASP A 94 0.48 5.62 13.86
C ASP A 94 -0.15 6.81 14.59
N TRP A 95 0.63 7.82 14.96
CA TRP A 95 0.09 9.06 15.53
C TRP A 95 -0.77 9.84 14.53
N ILE A 96 -0.37 9.85 13.26
CA ILE A 96 -1.19 10.41 12.17
C ILE A 96 -2.45 9.55 11.97
N ALA A 97 -2.41 8.24 12.19
CA ALA A 97 -3.61 7.41 12.09
C ALA A 97 -4.58 7.63 13.27
N GLU A 98 -4.04 7.88 14.47
CA GLU A 98 -4.80 8.00 15.73
C GLU A 98 -5.38 9.40 15.97
N GLN A 99 -4.66 10.47 15.60
CA GLN A 99 -5.12 11.85 15.86
C GLN A 99 -6.14 12.38 14.84
N PHE A 100 -6.33 11.67 13.73
CA PHE A 100 -7.13 12.15 12.62
C PHE A 100 -8.54 11.51 12.62
N PRO A 101 -9.62 12.31 12.48
CA PRO A 101 -11.00 11.89 12.73
C PRO A 101 -11.49 10.74 11.82
N GLY A 102 -12.56 10.06 12.23
CA GLY A 102 -13.17 8.94 11.49
C GLY A 102 -13.50 9.21 10.02
N SER A 103 -13.65 10.48 9.61
CA SER A 103 -13.83 10.90 8.22
C SER A 103 -12.64 10.59 7.31
N LEU A 104 -11.43 10.47 7.85
CA LEU A 104 -10.22 10.14 7.07
C LEU A 104 -10.09 8.64 6.83
N ARG A 105 -10.68 7.82 7.69
CA ARG A 105 -10.81 6.37 7.47
C ARG A 105 -11.73 6.08 6.29
N VAL A 106 -12.88 6.75 6.23
CA VAL A 106 -13.80 6.73 5.08
C VAL A 106 -13.08 7.15 3.80
N SER A 107 -12.35 8.28 3.85
CA SER A 107 -11.62 8.81 2.69
C SER A 107 -10.49 7.88 2.23
N SER A 108 -9.85 7.17 3.14
CA SER A 108 -8.80 6.18 2.82
C SER A 108 -9.38 4.95 2.13
N LEU A 109 -10.59 4.54 2.49
CA LEU A 109 -11.32 3.48 1.80
C LEU A 109 -11.68 3.90 0.36
N TYR A 110 -12.13 5.14 0.18
CA TYR A 110 -12.39 5.70 -1.15
C TYR A 110 -11.12 5.76 -1.98
N ALA A 111 -9.99 6.16 -1.37
CA ALA A 111 -8.69 6.15 -2.00
C ALA A 111 -8.22 4.75 -2.39
N TYR A 112 -8.44 3.75 -1.54
CA TYR A 112 -8.11 2.36 -1.83
C TYR A 112 -8.87 1.84 -3.05
N VAL A 113 -10.19 2.04 -3.10
CA VAL A 113 -11.01 1.63 -4.26
C VAL A 113 -10.60 2.42 -5.51
N THR A 114 -10.39 3.73 -5.40
CA THR A 114 -9.97 4.58 -6.52
C THR A 114 -8.60 4.16 -7.05
N LYS A 115 -7.64 3.86 -6.16
CA LYS A 115 -6.30 3.37 -6.51
C LYS A 115 -6.40 2.08 -7.32
N LYS A 116 -7.17 1.11 -6.84
CA LYS A 116 -7.42 -0.14 -7.60
C LYS A 116 -8.07 0.15 -8.95
N GLY A 117 -9.07 1.02 -8.96
CA GLY A 117 -9.73 1.43 -10.20
C GLY A 117 -8.78 1.97 -11.25
N LEU A 118 -7.86 2.85 -10.83
CA LEU A 118 -6.85 3.44 -11.71
C LEU A 118 -5.78 2.43 -12.13
N LEU A 119 -5.24 1.65 -11.19
CA LEU A 119 -4.19 0.66 -11.47
C LEU A 119 -4.64 -0.41 -12.47
N TYR A 120 -5.89 -0.84 -12.37
CA TYR A 120 -6.45 -1.85 -13.28
C TYR A 120 -7.21 -1.24 -14.47
N ASP A 121 -7.14 0.07 -14.65
CA ASP A 121 -7.86 0.86 -15.66
C ASP A 121 -9.38 0.61 -15.72
N SER A 122 -10.00 0.17 -14.61
CA SER A 122 -11.45 0.08 -14.46
C SER A 122 -12.08 1.42 -14.09
N LEU A 123 -11.25 2.42 -13.76
CA LEU A 123 -11.64 3.80 -13.52
C LEU A 123 -10.78 4.75 -14.35
N THR A 124 -11.41 5.76 -14.93
CA THR A 124 -10.73 6.91 -15.53
C THR A 124 -11.33 8.17 -14.95
N ILE A 125 -10.51 8.99 -14.28
CA ILE A 125 -10.95 10.29 -13.77
C ILE A 125 -10.96 11.27 -14.96
N PRO A 126 -12.09 11.94 -15.25
CA PRO A 126 -12.19 12.89 -16.36
C PRO A 126 -11.08 13.93 -16.30
N GLN A 127 -10.47 14.22 -17.46
CA GLN A 127 -9.44 15.25 -17.64
C GLN A 127 -8.16 15.07 -16.81
N ILE A 128 -7.93 13.89 -16.22
CA ILE A 128 -6.64 13.50 -15.64
C ILE A 128 -5.95 12.52 -16.59
N PRO A 129 -4.77 12.84 -17.15
CA PRO A 129 -4.10 12.01 -18.15
C PRO A 129 -3.38 10.78 -17.55
N TYR A 130 -3.92 10.18 -16.49
CA TYR A 130 -3.24 9.12 -15.73
C TYR A 130 -2.77 7.95 -16.60
N LYS A 131 -3.60 7.46 -17.53
CA LYS A 131 -3.24 6.35 -18.44
C LYS A 131 -1.97 6.62 -19.25
N ALA A 132 -1.76 7.86 -19.69
CA ALA A 132 -0.58 8.22 -20.48
C ALA A 132 0.71 8.22 -19.63
N TYR A 133 0.57 8.47 -18.32
CA TYR A 133 1.67 8.62 -17.37
C TYR A 133 1.80 7.45 -16.38
N LYS A 134 1.00 6.38 -16.54
CA LYS A 134 0.91 5.24 -15.60
C LYS A 134 2.28 4.63 -15.28
N ASP A 135 3.12 4.46 -16.29
CA ASP A 135 4.47 3.89 -16.15
C ASP A 135 5.58 4.94 -15.99
N GLN A 136 5.20 6.22 -15.87
CA GLN A 136 6.09 7.37 -15.70
C GLN A 136 6.05 7.85 -14.24
N GLY A 137 7.02 8.68 -13.85
CA GLY A 137 7.11 9.20 -12.48
C GLY A 137 5.85 9.93 -12.04
N GLU A 138 5.21 10.64 -12.96
CA GLU A 138 4.00 11.43 -12.74
C GLU A 138 2.82 10.56 -12.29
N GLY A 139 2.54 9.47 -13.02
CA GLY A 139 1.46 8.55 -12.67
C GLY A 139 1.73 7.80 -11.36
N LYS A 140 2.97 7.37 -11.14
CA LYS A 140 3.33 6.66 -9.91
C LYS A 140 3.28 7.57 -8.67
N ALA A 141 3.75 8.81 -8.78
CA ALA A 141 3.62 9.82 -7.73
C ALA A 141 2.16 10.17 -7.44
N PHE A 142 1.32 10.27 -8.47
CA PHE A 142 -0.11 10.51 -8.28
C PHE A 142 -0.79 9.38 -7.50
N ILE A 143 -0.53 8.12 -7.86
CA ILE A 143 -1.09 6.96 -7.15
C ILE A 143 -0.54 6.84 -5.72
N ALA A 144 0.74 7.11 -5.53
CA ALA A 144 1.37 7.07 -4.21
C ALA A 144 0.74 8.07 -3.23
N ASN A 145 0.34 9.25 -3.72
CA ASN A 145 -0.23 10.31 -2.91
C ASN A 145 -1.77 10.33 -2.88
N LEU A 146 -2.44 9.44 -3.63
CA LEU A 146 -3.90 9.43 -3.77
C LEU A 146 -4.63 9.31 -2.42
N GLY A 147 -4.06 8.53 -1.49
CA GLY A 147 -4.55 8.38 -0.11
C GLY A 147 -4.76 9.74 0.56
N VAL A 148 -3.74 10.59 0.51
CA VAL A 148 -3.78 11.92 1.13
C VAL A 148 -4.60 12.91 0.30
N LEU A 149 -4.50 12.86 -1.04
CA LEU A 149 -5.29 13.74 -1.91
C LEU A 149 -6.81 13.59 -1.68
N MET A 150 -7.26 12.36 -1.44
CA MET A 150 -8.67 12.08 -1.13
C MET A 150 -9.00 12.35 0.34
N SER A 151 -8.03 12.22 1.24
CA SER A 151 -8.22 12.53 2.66
C SER A 151 -8.43 14.03 2.92
N VAL A 152 -7.83 14.89 2.10
CA VAL A 152 -7.87 16.36 2.26
C VAL A 152 -9.17 17.00 1.72
N GLN A 153 -10.18 16.19 1.40
CA GLN A 153 -11.54 16.56 0.99
C GLN A 153 -11.63 17.49 -0.24
N GLY A 154 -12.29 17.00 -1.28
CA GLY A 154 -12.58 17.75 -2.51
C GLY A 154 -13.91 17.32 -3.13
N SER A 155 -14.33 18.03 -4.18
CA SER A 155 -15.57 17.77 -4.93
C SER A 155 -15.68 16.34 -5.48
N TYR A 156 -14.54 15.64 -5.62
CA TYR A 156 -14.47 14.26 -6.07
C TYR A 156 -14.86 13.26 -4.97
N VAL A 157 -14.41 13.51 -3.73
CA VAL A 157 -14.74 12.69 -2.55
C VAL A 157 -16.23 12.80 -2.24
N GLU A 158 -16.79 14.01 -2.28
CA GLU A 158 -18.22 14.24 -2.09
C GLU A 158 -19.09 13.53 -3.14
N ARG A 159 -18.58 13.37 -4.37
CA ARG A 159 -19.27 12.62 -5.44
C ARG A 159 -19.27 11.12 -5.18
N ILE A 160 -18.15 10.59 -4.68
CA ILE A 160 -18.03 9.18 -4.31
C ILE A 160 -18.93 8.88 -3.11
N ASP A 161 -18.90 9.73 -2.09
CA ASP A 161 -19.65 9.57 -0.84
C ASP A 161 -21.16 9.38 -1.07
N ARG A 162 -21.75 10.14 -2.01
CA ARG A 162 -23.18 10.05 -2.36
C ARG A 162 -23.61 8.69 -2.92
N ASN A 163 -22.70 7.93 -3.52
CA ASN A 163 -22.99 6.62 -4.10
C ASN A 163 -21.75 5.71 -4.08
N PHE A 164 -21.21 5.47 -2.89
CA PHE A 164 -19.97 4.72 -2.76
C PHE A 164 -20.11 3.28 -3.24
N GLN A 165 -21.24 2.62 -2.93
CA GLN A 165 -21.51 1.25 -3.38
C GLN A 165 -21.60 1.15 -4.92
N GLY A 166 -22.26 2.11 -5.59
CA GLY A 166 -22.32 2.13 -7.05
C GLY A 166 -20.95 2.40 -7.68
N PHE A 167 -20.17 3.29 -7.07
CA PHE A 167 -18.79 3.55 -7.47
C PHE A 167 -17.90 2.31 -7.31
N SER A 168 -17.93 1.65 -6.15
CA SER A 168 -17.13 0.47 -5.89
C SER A 168 -17.54 -0.70 -6.81
N ALA A 169 -18.83 -0.90 -7.06
CA ALA A 169 -19.32 -1.89 -8.01
C ALA A 169 -18.79 -1.66 -9.43
N ALA A 170 -18.83 -0.41 -9.92
CA ALA A 170 -18.28 -0.07 -11.24
C ALA A 170 -16.78 -0.37 -11.34
N VAL A 171 -16.02 0.01 -10.31
CA VAL A 171 -14.57 -0.25 -10.21
C VAL A 171 -14.28 -1.76 -10.17
N PHE A 172 -14.98 -2.50 -9.33
CA PHE A 172 -14.74 -3.93 -9.17
C PHE A 172 -15.19 -4.74 -10.37
N ARG A 173 -16.21 -4.31 -11.12
CA ARG A 173 -16.60 -4.96 -12.38
C ARG A 173 -15.49 -4.91 -13.41
N GLY A 174 -14.86 -3.75 -13.59
CA GLY A 174 -13.71 -3.67 -14.50
C GLY A 174 -12.49 -4.45 -13.98
N TYR A 175 -12.31 -4.52 -12.65
CA TYR A 175 -11.27 -5.34 -12.03
C TYR A 175 -11.49 -6.84 -12.27
N THR A 176 -12.69 -7.37 -12.02
CA THR A 176 -12.98 -8.80 -12.14
C THR A 176 -12.93 -9.27 -13.59
N VAL A 177 -13.39 -8.45 -14.54
CA VAL A 177 -13.28 -8.75 -15.98
C VAL A 177 -11.82 -8.91 -16.41
N ARG A 178 -10.92 -8.04 -15.93
CA ARG A 178 -9.50 -8.06 -16.31
C ARG A 178 -8.68 -9.12 -15.58
N ASN A 179 -9.06 -9.44 -14.34
CA ASN A 179 -8.35 -10.40 -13.50
C ASN A 179 -9.09 -11.75 -13.41
N GLY A 180 -10.01 -12.03 -14.32
CA GLY A 180 -10.84 -13.24 -14.28
C GLY A 180 -10.02 -14.53 -14.20
N ASP A 181 -8.90 -14.59 -14.94
CA ASP A 181 -7.99 -15.74 -14.92
C ASP A 181 -7.31 -15.93 -13.56
N ALA A 182 -6.76 -14.87 -12.97
CA ALA A 182 -6.13 -14.93 -11.65
C ALA A 182 -7.15 -15.25 -10.54
N LEU A 183 -8.37 -14.73 -10.65
CA LEU A 183 -9.47 -15.06 -9.73
C LEU A 183 -9.90 -16.52 -9.85
N TYR A 184 -9.90 -17.07 -11.08
CA TYR A 184 -10.16 -18.47 -11.33
C TYR A 184 -9.04 -19.37 -10.77
N GLU A 185 -7.76 -19.01 -10.97
CA GLU A 185 -6.63 -19.72 -10.38
C GLU A 185 -6.74 -19.76 -8.86
N ARG A 186 -7.12 -18.65 -8.23
CA ARG A 186 -7.35 -18.61 -6.78
C ARG A 186 -8.46 -19.57 -6.32
N LEU A 187 -9.53 -19.73 -7.09
CA LEU A 187 -10.56 -20.75 -6.84
C LEU A 187 -9.95 -22.17 -6.89
N GLN A 188 -9.14 -22.43 -7.93
CA GLN A 188 -8.47 -23.72 -8.14
C GLN A 188 -7.43 -24.05 -7.07
N GLU A 189 -6.77 -23.06 -6.49
CA GLU A 189 -5.77 -23.26 -5.44
C GLU A 189 -6.40 -23.35 -4.04
N THR A 190 -7.46 -22.59 -3.77
CA THR A 190 -7.98 -22.41 -2.40
C THR A 190 -9.10 -23.39 -2.07
N VAL A 191 -10.00 -23.67 -3.03
CA VAL A 191 -11.25 -24.42 -2.78
C VAL A 191 -11.22 -25.81 -3.40
N VAL A 192 -10.80 -25.93 -4.67
CA VAL A 192 -10.83 -27.21 -5.39
C VAL A 192 -10.05 -28.34 -4.70
N PRO A 193 -8.88 -28.09 -4.06
CA PRO A 193 -8.19 -29.13 -3.31
C PRO A 193 -9.00 -29.61 -2.11
N SER A 194 -9.63 -28.68 -1.39
CA SER A 194 -10.48 -29.01 -0.24
C SER A 194 -11.76 -29.74 -0.62
N VAL A 195 -12.39 -29.39 -1.75
CA VAL A 195 -13.50 -30.18 -2.31
C VAL A 195 -13.04 -31.60 -2.60
N SER A 196 -11.83 -31.76 -3.14
CA SER A 196 -11.27 -33.06 -3.49
C SER A 196 -10.92 -33.89 -2.26
N ASP A 197 -10.38 -33.29 -1.21
CA ASP A 197 -10.08 -33.98 0.04
C ASP A 197 -11.35 -34.39 0.79
N ILE A 198 -12.37 -33.51 0.85
CA ILE A 198 -13.69 -33.87 1.40
C ILE A 198 -14.32 -35.00 0.58
N SER A 199 -14.23 -34.94 -0.75
CA SER A 199 -14.74 -36.00 -1.64
C SER A 199 -14.07 -37.35 -1.34
N ARG A 200 -12.74 -37.36 -1.13
CA ARG A 200 -11.97 -38.56 -0.82
C ARG A 200 -12.36 -39.13 0.54
N ALA A 201 -12.45 -38.28 1.57
CA ALA A 201 -12.87 -38.67 2.91
C ALA A 201 -14.32 -39.20 2.91
N TYR A 202 -15.22 -38.55 2.18
CA TYR A 202 -16.61 -38.99 2.05
C TYR A 202 -16.73 -40.35 1.36
N ALA A 203 -16.02 -40.56 0.25
CA ALA A 203 -16.03 -41.85 -0.45
C ALA A 203 -15.52 -42.99 0.44
N GLN A 204 -14.49 -42.74 1.25
CA GLN A 204 -13.99 -43.71 2.23
C GLN A 204 -15.04 -44.00 3.32
N LEU A 205 -15.72 -42.98 3.83
CA LEU A 205 -16.80 -43.14 4.81
C LEU A 205 -17.99 -43.93 4.25
N GLU A 206 -18.41 -43.70 3.01
CA GLU A 206 -19.46 -44.49 2.37
C GLU A 206 -19.05 -45.97 2.22
N GLY A 207 -17.79 -46.24 1.89
CA GLY A 207 -17.25 -47.61 1.88
C GLY A 207 -17.31 -48.27 3.26
N PHE A 208 -16.98 -47.52 4.32
CA PHE A 208 -17.06 -48.00 5.69
C PHE A 208 -18.50 -48.21 6.18
N ARG A 209 -19.44 -47.35 5.78
CA ARG A 209 -20.87 -47.49 6.06
C ARG A 209 -21.42 -48.75 5.40
N ALA A 210 -21.07 -49.00 4.14
CA ALA A 210 -21.45 -50.22 3.44
C ALA A 210 -20.85 -51.48 4.08
N GLY A 211 -19.65 -51.38 4.65
CA GLY A 211 -18.98 -52.47 5.37
C GLY A 211 -19.41 -52.64 6.83
N GLY A 212 -20.33 -51.83 7.35
CA GLY A 212 -20.80 -51.92 8.74
C GLY A 212 -19.73 -51.58 9.79
N ILE A 213 -18.71 -50.80 9.42
CA ILE A 213 -17.59 -50.46 10.33
C ILE A 213 -18.07 -49.40 11.34
N SER A 214 -17.83 -49.67 12.63
CA SER A 214 -18.19 -48.76 13.72
C SER A 214 -17.47 -47.41 13.60
N GLY A 215 -18.16 -46.34 13.97
CA GLY A 215 -17.62 -44.98 13.85
C GLY A 215 -17.63 -44.41 12.43
N SER A 216 -18.41 -44.98 11.49
CA SER A 216 -18.67 -44.41 10.14
C SER A 216 -20.02 -43.67 10.04
N GLU A 217 -20.73 -43.53 11.16
CA GLU A 217 -22.07 -42.97 11.24
C GLU A 217 -22.14 -41.52 10.70
N TRP A 218 -23.29 -41.18 10.13
CA TRP A 218 -23.61 -39.82 9.72
C TRP A 218 -23.77 -38.93 10.96
N ARG A 219 -23.07 -37.79 10.96
CA ARG A 219 -23.07 -36.82 12.07
C ARG A 219 -23.32 -35.43 11.50
N PRO A 220 -24.59 -34.96 11.48
CA PRO A 220 -24.91 -33.66 10.92
C PRO A 220 -24.30 -32.54 11.77
N ILE A 221 -23.78 -31.52 11.10
CA ILE A 221 -23.42 -30.24 11.71
C ILE A 221 -24.58 -29.29 11.50
N LYS A 222 -24.97 -28.56 12.56
CA LYS A 222 -25.93 -27.47 12.43
C LYS A 222 -25.22 -26.26 11.82
N TRP A 223 -25.24 -26.19 10.50
CA TRP A 223 -24.62 -25.09 9.77
C TRP A 223 -25.29 -23.75 10.13
N PRO A 224 -24.50 -22.70 10.40
CA PRO A 224 -25.01 -21.41 10.84
C PRO A 224 -25.83 -20.72 9.75
N ASN A 225 -26.75 -19.85 10.17
CA ASN A 225 -27.48 -19.00 9.23
C ASN A 225 -26.56 -17.94 8.62
N ALA A 226 -27.06 -17.22 7.62
CA ALA A 226 -26.29 -16.14 7.00
C ALA A 226 -25.90 -15.05 8.02
N GLY A 227 -24.60 -14.92 8.30
CA GLY A 227 -24.04 -13.94 9.24
C GLY A 227 -23.69 -14.50 10.62
N GLU A 228 -23.99 -15.77 10.88
CA GLU A 228 -23.57 -16.47 12.09
C GLU A 228 -22.26 -17.25 11.84
N ASP A 229 -21.35 -17.25 12.81
CA ASP A 229 -20.13 -18.05 12.77
C ASP A 229 -20.37 -19.39 13.49
N LEU A 230 -19.79 -20.46 12.95
CA LEU A 230 -19.82 -21.78 13.57
C LEU A 230 -18.98 -21.81 14.86
N GLY A 231 -18.08 -20.84 15.05
CA GLY A 231 -17.27 -20.67 16.27
C GLY A 231 -16.06 -21.61 16.36
N TYR A 232 -15.89 -22.50 15.38
CA TYR A 232 -14.70 -23.32 15.16
C TYR A 232 -14.57 -23.65 13.67
N GLN A 233 -13.37 -24.04 13.23
CA GLN A 233 -13.14 -24.51 11.86
C GLN A 233 -13.29 -26.04 11.82
N PRO A 234 -14.29 -26.58 11.08
CA PRO A 234 -14.44 -28.02 10.96
C PRO A 234 -13.27 -28.64 10.20
N THR A 235 -12.89 -29.83 10.63
CA THR A 235 -11.93 -30.68 9.94
C THR A 235 -12.53 -31.29 8.68
N ILE A 236 -11.68 -31.80 7.78
CA ILE A 236 -12.11 -32.47 6.54
C ILE A 236 -13.01 -33.68 6.84
N ASP A 237 -12.70 -34.42 7.91
CA ASP A 237 -13.50 -35.57 8.35
C ASP A 237 -14.88 -35.13 8.86
N GLU A 238 -14.97 -34.04 9.63
CA GLU A 238 -16.24 -33.47 10.09
C GLU A 238 -17.12 -32.96 8.93
N TYR A 239 -16.51 -32.30 7.93
CA TYR A 239 -17.20 -31.96 6.69
C TYR A 239 -17.71 -33.21 5.96
N ALA A 240 -16.90 -34.26 5.84
CA ALA A 240 -17.31 -35.48 5.15
C ALA A 240 -18.42 -36.25 5.90
N ARG A 241 -18.38 -36.28 7.23
CA ARG A 241 -19.38 -36.97 8.07
C ARG A 241 -20.73 -36.29 8.13
N SER A 242 -20.76 -34.98 7.92
CA SER A 242 -21.99 -34.18 7.94
C SER A 242 -22.77 -34.24 6.64
N ILE A 243 -22.11 -34.57 5.51
CA ILE A 243 -22.78 -34.81 4.24
C ILE A 243 -23.72 -36.02 4.35
N ASN A 244 -24.95 -35.86 3.87
CA ASN A 244 -25.94 -36.94 3.82
C ASN A 244 -25.38 -38.17 3.09
N PRO A 245 -25.63 -39.39 3.58
CA PRO A 245 -25.24 -40.62 2.89
C PRO A 245 -25.88 -40.73 1.48
N GLY A 246 -25.21 -41.44 0.56
CA GLY A 246 -25.75 -41.72 -0.77
C GLY A 246 -25.54 -40.66 -1.85
N VAL A 247 -24.67 -39.65 -1.64
CA VAL A 247 -24.28 -38.69 -2.68
C VAL A 247 -23.25 -39.33 -3.61
N ARG A 248 -23.62 -39.58 -4.87
CA ARG A 248 -22.83 -40.44 -5.78
C ARG A 248 -21.91 -39.70 -6.74
N THR A 249 -22.10 -38.39 -6.96
CA THR A 249 -21.35 -37.64 -7.95
C THR A 249 -20.55 -36.51 -7.31
N ARG A 250 -19.37 -36.23 -7.88
CA ARG A 250 -18.50 -35.14 -7.42
C ARG A 250 -19.21 -33.79 -7.48
N ASP A 251 -20.02 -33.56 -8.51
CA ASP A 251 -20.79 -32.33 -8.68
C ASP A 251 -21.93 -32.21 -7.66
N ALA A 252 -22.62 -33.31 -7.33
CA ALA A 252 -23.62 -33.29 -6.27
C ALA A 252 -22.97 -33.02 -4.91
N LEU A 253 -21.78 -33.59 -4.67
CA LEU A 253 -21.02 -33.39 -3.44
C LEU A 253 -20.52 -31.93 -3.32
N ALA A 254 -20.02 -31.34 -4.41
CA ALA A 254 -19.62 -29.93 -4.43
C ALA A 254 -20.80 -28.97 -4.17
N ASN A 255 -22.04 -29.43 -4.41
CA ASN A 255 -23.26 -28.64 -4.23
C ASN A 255 -23.94 -28.83 -2.87
N THR A 256 -23.39 -29.64 -1.96
CA THR A 256 -23.97 -29.81 -0.63
C THR A 256 -23.79 -28.56 0.23
N THR A 257 -24.61 -28.41 1.26
CA THR A 257 -24.56 -27.26 2.18
C THR A 257 -23.21 -27.15 2.87
N GLU A 258 -22.62 -28.29 3.24
CA GLU A 258 -21.32 -28.43 3.89
C GLU A 258 -20.21 -27.82 3.03
N VAL A 259 -20.13 -28.27 1.77
CA VAL A 259 -19.06 -27.87 0.85
C VAL A 259 -19.24 -26.42 0.40
N ARG A 260 -20.49 -25.97 0.23
CA ARG A 260 -20.79 -24.57 -0.06
C ARG A 260 -20.49 -23.64 1.12
N HIS A 261 -20.71 -24.09 2.35
CA HIS A 261 -20.30 -23.35 3.54
C HIS A 261 -18.78 -23.21 3.58
N MET A 262 -18.04 -24.31 3.41
CA MET A 262 -16.58 -24.31 3.32
C MET A 262 -16.07 -23.34 2.24
N ALA A 263 -16.65 -23.39 1.03
CA ALA A 263 -16.27 -22.52 -0.07
C ALA A 263 -16.54 -21.04 0.25
N LYS A 264 -17.69 -20.73 0.86
CA LYS A 264 -18.02 -19.36 1.30
C LYS A 264 -17.00 -18.85 2.31
N THR A 265 -16.65 -19.65 3.32
CA THR A 265 -15.65 -19.28 4.34
C THR A 265 -14.27 -19.04 3.73
N LYS A 266 -13.86 -19.85 2.75
CA LYS A 266 -12.53 -19.74 2.13
C LYS A 266 -12.41 -18.62 1.09
N LEU A 267 -13.45 -18.39 0.30
CA LEU A 267 -13.44 -17.40 -0.78
C LEU A 267 -13.88 -16.01 -0.33
N GLY A 268 -14.63 -15.92 0.79
CA GLY A 268 -15.19 -14.67 1.29
C GLY A 268 -15.97 -13.92 0.21
N PRO A 269 -15.60 -12.68 -0.15
CA PRO A 269 -16.31 -11.88 -1.16
C PRO A 269 -16.23 -12.47 -2.57
N LEU A 270 -15.31 -13.40 -2.84
CA LEU A 270 -15.22 -14.08 -4.15
C LEU A 270 -16.28 -15.17 -4.34
N TYR A 271 -17.02 -15.54 -3.29
CA TYR A 271 -18.06 -16.56 -3.38
C TYR A 271 -19.39 -15.98 -3.86
N VAL A 272 -19.89 -16.44 -5.00
CA VAL A 272 -21.25 -16.10 -5.48
C VAL A 272 -22.20 -17.23 -5.11
N LYS A 273 -23.38 -16.88 -4.58
CA LYS A 273 -24.40 -17.87 -4.23
C LYS A 273 -24.80 -18.69 -5.46
N GLY A 274 -24.61 -20.00 -5.40
CA GLY A 274 -24.90 -20.91 -6.52
C GLY A 274 -23.77 -21.04 -7.55
N MET A 275 -22.58 -20.50 -7.26
CA MET A 275 -21.38 -20.72 -8.06
C MET A 275 -21.06 -22.22 -8.13
N ASN A 276 -20.78 -22.71 -9.34
CA ASN A 276 -20.22 -24.04 -9.52
C ASN A 276 -18.74 -24.02 -9.07
N LEU A 277 -18.43 -24.70 -7.97
CA LEU A 277 -17.08 -24.77 -7.40
C LEU A 277 -16.09 -25.54 -8.26
N LEU A 278 -16.60 -26.36 -9.18
CA LEU A 278 -15.84 -27.12 -10.17
C LEU A 278 -16.07 -26.55 -11.58
N ALA A 279 -16.48 -25.28 -11.68
CA ALA A 279 -16.68 -24.59 -12.94
C ALA A 279 -15.43 -24.64 -13.81
N THR A 280 -15.62 -24.78 -15.12
CA THR A 280 -14.54 -24.50 -16.09
C THR A 280 -14.22 -23.01 -16.12
N ARG A 281 -13.08 -22.66 -16.70
CA ARG A 281 -12.67 -21.25 -16.89
C ARG A 281 -13.75 -20.41 -17.58
N GLU A 282 -14.40 -20.94 -18.61
CA GLU A 282 -15.48 -20.26 -19.33
C GLU A 282 -16.74 -20.07 -18.46
N GLN A 283 -17.13 -21.11 -17.72
CA GLN A 283 -18.27 -21.03 -16.79
C GLN A 283 -18.01 -20.03 -15.66
N TYR A 284 -16.76 -19.91 -15.22
CA TYR A 284 -16.38 -18.98 -14.15
C TYR A 284 -16.61 -17.52 -14.54
N GLN A 285 -16.50 -17.17 -15.83
CA GLN A 285 -16.71 -15.81 -16.32
C GLN A 285 -18.11 -15.28 -16.01
N ALA A 286 -19.12 -16.16 -15.99
CA ALA A 286 -20.50 -15.78 -15.66
C ALA A 286 -20.67 -15.28 -14.22
N TYR A 287 -19.74 -15.63 -13.32
CA TYR A 287 -19.78 -15.22 -11.91
C TYR A 287 -19.03 -13.91 -11.63
N LEU A 288 -18.18 -13.44 -12.55
CA LEU A 288 -17.36 -12.22 -12.36
C LEU A 288 -18.18 -10.96 -12.00
N PRO A 289 -19.39 -10.73 -12.54
CA PRO A 289 -20.23 -9.61 -12.11
C PRO A 289 -20.72 -9.76 -10.66
N GLY A 290 -21.13 -10.97 -10.27
CA GLY A 290 -21.56 -11.25 -8.89
C GLY A 290 -20.41 -11.14 -7.89
N ILE A 291 -19.20 -11.55 -8.27
CA ILE A 291 -17.98 -11.35 -7.48
C ILE A 291 -17.73 -9.86 -7.27
N ALA A 292 -17.84 -9.05 -8.34
CA ALA A 292 -17.65 -7.61 -8.23
C ALA A 292 -18.66 -6.95 -7.30
N ASP A 293 -19.93 -7.34 -7.39
CA ASP A 293 -20.98 -6.80 -6.54
C ASP A 293 -20.78 -7.21 -5.06
N ASN A 294 -20.32 -8.43 -4.79
CA ASN A 294 -19.95 -8.88 -3.44
C ASN A 294 -18.74 -8.12 -2.88
N MET A 295 -17.69 -7.93 -3.68
CA MET A 295 -16.51 -7.14 -3.28
C MET A 295 -16.90 -5.68 -3.01
N ALA A 296 -17.80 -5.12 -3.81
CA ALA A 296 -18.33 -3.77 -3.61
C ALA A 296 -19.13 -3.65 -2.31
N TYR A 297 -19.96 -4.66 -2.02
CA TYR A 297 -20.73 -4.73 -0.78
C TYR A 297 -19.82 -4.86 0.45
N ASP A 298 -18.86 -5.79 0.41
CA ASP A 298 -17.90 -6.06 1.49
C ASP A 298 -17.09 -4.81 1.84
N VAL A 299 -16.59 -4.11 0.82
CA VAL A 299 -15.87 -2.85 1.01
C VAL A 299 -16.79 -1.74 1.53
N ALA A 300 -18.03 -1.63 1.04
CA ALA A 300 -18.97 -0.62 1.53
C ALA A 300 -19.39 -0.83 2.99
N HIS A 301 -19.32 -2.06 3.50
CA HIS A 301 -19.69 -2.43 4.87
C HIS A 301 -18.48 -2.76 5.76
N THR A 302 -17.27 -2.45 5.31
CA THR A 302 -16.06 -2.60 6.13
C THR A 302 -16.22 -1.84 7.43
N ASP A 303 -15.80 -2.40 8.56
CA ASP A 303 -15.82 -1.70 9.84
C ASP A 303 -14.76 -0.59 9.84
N ILE A 304 -15.20 0.61 9.49
CA ILE A 304 -14.40 1.83 9.41
C ILE A 304 -13.88 2.23 10.81
N HIS A 305 -14.58 1.85 11.88
CA HIS A 305 -14.20 2.18 13.24
C HIS A 305 -13.32 1.10 13.89
N GLY A 306 -13.37 -0.13 13.40
CA GLY A 306 -12.58 -1.26 13.83
C GLY A 306 -11.15 -1.34 13.26
N ALA A 307 -10.53 -2.51 13.45
CA ALA A 307 -9.14 -2.77 13.08
C ALA A 307 -8.89 -2.73 11.56
N GLU A 308 -9.90 -3.09 10.76
CA GLU A 308 -9.79 -3.11 9.30
C GLU A 308 -9.66 -1.69 8.72
N GLY A 309 -10.49 -0.74 9.18
CA GLY A 309 -10.37 0.67 8.80
C GLY A 309 -9.02 1.27 9.17
N LEU A 310 -8.45 0.88 10.32
CA LEU A 310 -7.11 1.32 10.73
C LEU A 310 -6.02 0.77 9.79
N ASN A 311 -6.10 -0.50 9.41
CA ASN A 311 -5.14 -1.11 8.48
C ASN A 311 -5.18 -0.45 7.09
N VAL A 312 -6.38 -0.14 6.58
CA VAL A 312 -6.54 0.60 5.31
C VAL A 312 -5.92 2.00 5.41
N LEU A 313 -6.17 2.71 6.52
CA LEU A 313 -5.60 4.03 6.77
C LEU A 313 -4.06 3.98 6.78
N LYS A 314 -3.48 3.06 7.56
CA LYS A 314 -2.02 2.86 7.63
C LYS A 314 -1.43 2.60 6.25
N ASN A 315 -2.04 1.71 5.47
CA ASN A 315 -1.57 1.38 4.12
C ASN A 315 -1.64 2.57 3.14
N MET A 316 -2.67 3.42 3.25
CA MET A 316 -2.84 4.58 2.37
C MET A 316 -1.99 5.78 2.77
N TRP A 317 -1.55 5.87 4.03
CA TRP A 317 -0.75 6.98 4.54
C TRP A 317 0.73 6.69 4.67
N PHE A 318 1.12 5.44 4.92
CA PHE A 318 2.52 5.05 5.09
C PHE A 318 3.37 5.43 3.88
N ILE A 319 2.94 5.06 2.67
CA ILE A 319 3.68 5.32 1.43
C ILE A 319 3.91 6.83 1.22
N PRO A 320 2.86 7.69 1.19
CA PRO A 320 3.06 9.14 1.06
C PRO A 320 3.95 9.72 2.15
N PHE A 321 3.79 9.28 3.41
CA PHE A 321 4.63 9.75 4.51
C PHE A 321 6.10 9.37 4.33
N SER A 322 6.39 8.11 3.97
CA SER A 322 7.75 7.63 3.73
C SER A 322 8.40 8.35 2.55
N LEU A 323 7.66 8.61 1.47
CA LEU A 323 8.17 9.39 0.33
C LEU A 323 8.48 10.84 0.72
N LEU A 324 7.55 11.52 1.41
CA LEU A 324 7.76 12.88 1.93
C LEU A 324 8.96 12.97 2.88
N SER A 325 9.07 12.01 3.80
CA SER A 325 10.19 11.91 4.73
C SER A 325 11.51 11.68 3.98
N GLY A 326 11.50 10.76 3.01
CA GLY A 326 12.63 10.52 2.11
C GLY A 326 13.06 11.76 1.34
N LEU A 327 12.13 12.54 0.79
CA LEU A 327 12.41 13.82 0.13
C LEU A 327 13.03 14.84 1.09
N PHE A 328 12.48 14.93 2.31
CA PHE A 328 12.97 15.86 3.33
C PHE A 328 14.41 15.53 3.75
N PHE A 329 14.68 14.28 4.10
CA PHE A 329 16.01 13.84 4.52
C PHE A 329 17.02 13.84 3.37
N GLY A 330 16.60 13.42 2.17
CA GLY A 330 17.39 13.54 0.95
C GLY A 330 17.75 15.00 0.63
N GLY A 331 16.79 15.92 0.76
CA GLY A 331 17.01 17.36 0.58
C GLY A 331 18.04 17.92 1.56
N ILE A 332 17.91 17.60 2.85
CA ILE A 332 18.89 18.01 3.88
C ILE A 332 20.28 17.48 3.54
N SER A 333 20.38 16.20 3.21
CA SER A 333 21.65 15.55 2.89
C SER A 333 22.30 16.14 1.64
N LEU A 334 21.51 16.50 0.62
CA LEU A 334 21.99 17.19 -0.57
C LEU A 334 22.54 18.59 -0.24
N VAL A 335 21.84 19.38 0.57
CA VAL A 335 22.33 20.68 1.05
C VAL A 335 23.66 20.53 1.79
N VAL A 336 23.77 19.54 2.67
CA VAL A 336 25.00 19.26 3.42
C VAL A 336 26.15 18.88 2.47
N LEU A 337 25.88 18.11 1.43
CA LEU A 337 26.87 17.71 0.42
C LEU A 337 27.37 18.93 -0.37
N ILE A 338 26.46 19.77 -0.86
CA ILE A 338 26.79 21.00 -1.61
C ILE A 338 27.65 21.93 -0.76
N ILE A 339 27.24 22.17 0.50
CA ILE A 339 28.01 23.00 1.43
C ILE A 339 29.40 22.41 1.64
N SER A 340 29.51 21.09 1.82
CA SER A 340 30.80 20.42 2.04
C SER A 340 31.72 20.51 0.82
N GLY A 341 31.18 20.40 -0.40
CA GLY A 341 31.94 20.58 -1.64
C GLY A 341 32.47 22.02 -1.80
N VAL A 342 31.62 23.01 -1.53
CA VAL A 342 32.03 24.43 -1.60
C VAL A 342 33.06 24.78 -0.51
N GLU A 343 32.89 24.26 0.71
CA GLU A 343 33.85 24.45 1.80
C GLU A 343 35.20 23.77 1.52
N ALA A 344 35.24 22.68 0.76
CA ALA A 344 36.48 22.02 0.32
C ALA A 344 37.26 22.85 -0.72
N LEU A 345 36.57 23.64 -1.54
CA LEU A 345 37.15 24.45 -2.62
C LEU A 345 37.79 25.78 -2.15
N ARG A 346 37.73 26.09 -0.84
CA ARG A 346 38.55 27.01 -0.01
C ARG A 346 39.08 28.36 -0.53
N SER A 347 38.73 28.89 -1.70
CA SER A 347 39.34 30.14 -2.18
C SER A 347 38.57 31.44 -1.86
N LEU A 348 37.30 31.41 -1.43
CA LEU A 348 36.50 32.65 -1.30
C LEU A 348 35.57 32.66 -0.06
N PRO A 349 35.99 33.28 1.07
CA PRO A 349 35.26 33.30 2.34
C PRO A 349 33.87 33.97 2.30
N GLY A 350 33.56 34.78 1.28
CA GLY A 350 32.32 35.53 1.16
C GLY A 350 31.16 34.83 0.45
N ARG A 351 31.43 33.85 -0.44
CA ARG A 351 30.39 33.22 -1.28
C ARG A 351 29.57 32.15 -0.57
N ILE A 352 30.10 31.54 0.49
CA ILE A 352 29.43 30.43 1.23
C ILE A 352 28.11 30.87 1.87
N ARG A 353 27.94 32.17 2.20
CA ARG A 353 26.68 32.70 2.74
C ARG A 353 25.53 32.68 1.74
N PHE A 354 25.82 32.79 0.43
CA PHE A 354 24.80 32.77 -0.63
C PHE A 354 24.51 31.36 -1.15
N VAL A 355 25.46 30.43 -1.04
CA VAL A 355 25.26 29.03 -1.49
C VAL A 355 24.16 28.32 -0.69
N ARG A 356 24.05 28.58 0.62
CA ARG A 356 23.03 27.95 1.48
C ARG A 356 21.59 28.31 1.06
N PRO A 357 21.20 29.61 0.98
CA PRO A 357 19.87 29.96 0.53
C PRO A 357 19.65 29.53 -0.92
N VAL A 358 20.63 29.62 -1.81
CA VAL A 358 20.48 29.19 -3.21
C VAL A 358 20.22 27.68 -3.32
N ALA A 359 20.95 26.84 -2.56
CA ALA A 359 20.73 25.39 -2.56
C ALA A 359 19.34 25.03 -2.02
N VAL A 360 18.92 25.66 -0.91
CA VAL A 360 17.59 25.44 -0.33
C VAL A 360 16.50 25.91 -1.30
N ILE A 361 16.63 27.11 -1.87
CA ILE A 361 15.68 27.65 -2.86
C ILE A 361 15.62 26.74 -4.08
N SER A 362 16.75 26.21 -4.54
CA SER A 362 16.77 25.29 -5.70
C SER A 362 16.02 24.00 -5.41
N ILE A 363 16.21 23.40 -4.22
CA ILE A 363 15.48 22.17 -3.83
C ILE A 363 13.97 22.40 -3.75
N VAL A 364 13.54 23.59 -3.29
CA VAL A 364 12.13 23.93 -3.17
C VAL A 364 11.52 24.34 -4.51
N MET A 365 12.21 25.16 -5.31
CA MET A 365 11.67 25.76 -6.53
C MET A 365 11.83 24.88 -7.76
N LEU A 366 12.91 24.10 -7.89
CA LEU A 366 13.17 23.29 -9.08
C LEU A 366 12.02 22.30 -9.37
N PRO A 367 11.49 21.55 -8.38
CA PRO A 367 10.34 20.67 -8.62
C PRO A 367 9.08 21.40 -9.06
N LEU A 368 8.87 22.64 -8.57
CA LEU A 368 7.71 23.46 -8.94
C LEU A 368 7.81 24.01 -10.37
N VAL A 369 9.02 24.28 -10.86
CA VAL A 369 9.26 24.80 -12.21
C VAL A 369 9.26 23.70 -13.26
N VAL A 370 9.81 22.52 -12.94
CA VAL A 370 9.79 21.36 -13.85
C VAL A 370 8.36 20.86 -14.07
N GLY A 371 7.47 21.09 -13.09
CA GLY A 371 6.04 20.80 -13.19
C GLY A 371 5.73 19.31 -13.15
N ASN A 372 4.44 19.00 -13.10
CA ASN A 372 3.94 17.62 -13.16
C ASN A 372 2.66 17.64 -13.99
N ALA A 373 2.68 16.94 -15.13
CA ALA A 373 1.58 16.96 -16.11
C ALA A 373 0.22 16.54 -15.53
N ILE A 374 0.21 15.72 -14.47
CA ILE A 374 -1.02 15.38 -13.75
C ILE A 374 -1.47 16.53 -12.86
N VAL A 375 -0.56 17.14 -12.08
CA VAL A 375 -0.87 18.30 -11.21
C VAL A 375 -1.34 19.52 -12.02
N ASP A 376 -0.79 19.69 -13.21
CA ASP A 376 -1.13 20.79 -14.11
C ASP A 376 -2.42 20.55 -14.90
N SER A 377 -2.97 19.32 -14.87
CA SER A 377 -4.18 18.99 -15.61
C SER A 377 -5.42 19.69 -15.07
N PRO A 378 -6.38 20.08 -15.95
CA PRO A 378 -7.64 20.67 -15.53
C PRO A 378 -8.43 19.76 -14.57
N GLY A 379 -8.46 18.45 -14.86
CA GLY A 379 -9.17 17.47 -14.04
C GLY A 379 -8.62 17.36 -12.62
N TYR A 380 -7.30 17.47 -12.45
CA TYR A 380 -6.69 17.48 -11.13
C TYR A 380 -7.09 18.72 -10.32
N ARG A 381 -7.09 19.90 -10.97
CA ARG A 381 -7.48 21.15 -10.32
C ARG A 381 -8.94 21.12 -9.87
N ASP A 382 -9.83 20.56 -10.69
CA ASP A 382 -11.25 20.48 -10.37
C ASP A 382 -11.58 19.39 -9.32
N ALA A 383 -10.90 18.24 -9.40
CA ALA A 383 -11.15 17.10 -8.52
C ALA A 383 -10.52 17.28 -7.13
N PHE A 384 -9.29 17.81 -7.08
CA PHE A 384 -8.45 17.81 -5.87
C PHE A 384 -7.99 19.19 -5.42
N ARG A 385 -8.14 20.24 -6.23
CA ARG A 385 -7.74 21.62 -5.87
C ARG A 385 -8.94 22.55 -5.68
N SER A 386 -10.11 22.02 -5.35
CA SER A 386 -11.32 22.84 -5.21
C SER A 386 -11.09 23.99 -4.23
N LEU A 387 -11.13 25.22 -4.76
CA LEU A 387 -10.93 26.48 -4.06
C LEU A 387 -11.92 26.57 -2.87
N GLY A 388 -11.39 26.57 -1.63
CA GLY A 388 -12.13 27.02 -0.45
C GLY A 388 -12.17 26.09 0.77
N LYS A 389 -11.86 24.79 0.66
CA LYS A 389 -12.00 23.82 1.78
C LYS A 389 -10.70 23.22 2.33
N GLN A 390 -9.55 23.43 1.68
CA GLN A 390 -8.29 22.78 2.07
C GLN A 390 -7.40 23.68 2.93
N PRO A 391 -6.64 23.12 3.89
CA PRO A 391 -5.50 23.83 4.47
C PRO A 391 -4.48 24.07 3.35
N VAL A 392 -4.35 25.32 2.91
CA VAL A 392 -3.52 25.73 1.76
C VAL A 392 -2.08 25.19 1.86
N VAL A 393 -1.56 25.12 3.09
CA VAL A 393 -0.21 24.59 3.38
C VAL A 393 -0.08 23.11 3.01
N LEU A 394 -1.05 22.28 3.41
CA LEU A 394 -0.99 20.83 3.19
C LEU A 394 -1.05 20.50 1.69
N ALA A 395 -2.00 21.11 0.98
CA ALA A 395 -2.14 20.93 -0.47
C ALA A 395 -0.85 21.36 -1.21
N THR A 396 -0.22 22.46 -0.79
CA THR A 396 1.02 22.95 -1.39
C THR A 396 2.19 21.99 -1.16
N VAL A 397 2.31 21.42 0.05
CA VAL A 397 3.36 20.43 0.37
C VAL A 397 3.19 19.15 -0.46
N PHE A 398 1.98 18.65 -0.63
CA PHE A 398 1.74 17.43 -1.42
C PHE A 398 1.88 17.66 -2.94
N HIS A 399 1.54 18.84 -3.46
CA HIS A 399 1.84 19.19 -4.85
C HIS A 399 3.34 19.25 -5.10
N TRP A 400 4.08 19.85 -4.17
CA TRP A 400 5.54 19.86 -4.22
C TRP A 400 6.11 18.43 -4.15
N ALA A 401 5.58 17.58 -3.25
CA ALA A 401 6.01 16.19 -3.09
C ALA A 401 5.80 15.39 -4.37
N MET A 402 4.60 15.43 -4.96
CA MET A 402 4.31 14.72 -6.21
C MET A 402 5.18 15.17 -7.38
N SER A 403 5.48 16.47 -7.47
CA SER A 403 6.35 16.99 -8.52
C SER A 403 7.80 16.56 -8.30
N SER A 404 8.25 16.58 -7.04
CA SER A 404 9.59 16.14 -6.64
C SER A 404 9.79 14.64 -6.85
N GLU A 405 8.82 13.82 -6.45
CA GLU A 405 8.82 12.36 -6.63
C GLU A 405 8.85 11.98 -8.11
N ALA A 406 7.99 12.60 -8.93
CA ALA A 406 7.97 12.34 -10.37
C ALA A 406 9.31 12.67 -11.03
N MET A 407 9.87 13.84 -10.70
CA MET A 407 11.18 14.26 -11.20
C MET A 407 12.28 13.29 -10.77
N LEU A 408 12.37 12.97 -9.47
CA LEU A 408 13.40 12.07 -8.95
C LEU A 408 13.27 10.66 -9.53
N TYR A 409 12.05 10.16 -9.68
CA TYR A 409 11.81 8.88 -10.32
C TYR A 409 12.30 8.88 -11.77
N ASN A 410 11.96 9.91 -12.55
CA ASN A 410 12.37 9.98 -13.95
C ASN A 410 13.91 10.07 -14.10
N ILE A 411 14.61 10.68 -13.13
CA ILE A 411 16.08 10.72 -13.07
C ILE A 411 16.67 9.35 -12.69
N THR A 412 16.05 8.63 -11.78
CA THR A 412 16.57 7.36 -11.21
C THR A 412 16.15 6.12 -11.99
N ARG A 413 15.07 6.19 -12.78
CA ARG A 413 14.53 5.09 -13.59
C ARG A 413 15.57 4.37 -14.47
N PRO A 414 16.54 5.05 -15.11
CA PRO A 414 17.58 4.36 -15.88
C PRO A 414 18.46 3.46 -15.01
N LEU A 415 18.70 3.83 -13.75
CA LEU A 415 19.50 3.04 -12.80
C LEU A 415 18.75 1.79 -12.36
N LEU A 416 17.43 1.89 -12.17
CA LEU A 416 16.57 0.76 -11.79
C LEU A 416 16.38 -0.29 -12.89
N LYS A 417 16.57 0.08 -14.16
CA LYS A 417 16.47 -0.85 -15.31
C LYS A 417 17.81 -1.53 -15.66
N ALA A 418 18.89 -1.13 -15.00
CA ALA A 418 20.22 -1.69 -15.22
C ALA A 418 20.51 -2.90 -14.31
N GLU A 419 19.67 -3.14 -13.32
CA GLU A 419 19.52 -4.42 -12.59
C GLU A 419 18.48 -5.30 -13.28
#